data_AF-C1MWN7-F1
#
_entry.id   AF-C1MWN7-F1
#
_cell.length_a   1.000
_cell.length_b   1.000
_cell.length_c   1.000
_cell.angle_alpha   90.00
_cell.angle_beta   90.00
_cell.angle_gamma   90.00
#
_symmetry.space_group_name_H-M   'P 1'
#
loop_
_entity.id
_entity.type
_entity.pdbx_description
1 polymer ?
#
loop_
_entity_poly.entity_id
_entity_poly.type
_entity_poly.pdbx_seq_one_letter_code
_entity_poly.pdbx_strand_id
1 'polypeptide(L)'
;MVKKRESKQRTRGKSFIEWCTENGERGERLANEFKDPDKLPTEVCKASTYKALWKCLKCKHAWRAMVCNRTKSDTPTGCPKCAKHASASKIKNFLVWCEKNGERGKKLLKEYVDPDRKPTSVTKASHYKALWKCLKCKNAWRAMVCHRTDSDRPTGCPKCASCAPLSKTKNFLVWCEKNGERGKKLLKEYVDPDRKPTSVTKGSHHKALWKCLKCMHSWRTKVHNRTDSDKPTGCPNCNKRGRKGKRRRDD
;
A
#
# COMPACT_ATOMS: atom_id res chain seq x y z
N MET A 1 43.23 -9.14 -45.66
CA MET A 1 43.25 -9.91 -44.39
C MET A 1 43.67 -9.01 -43.24
N VAL A 2 42.95 -9.13 -42.12
CA VAL A 2 43.23 -8.62 -40.75
C VAL A 2 43.44 -7.10 -40.58
N LYS A 3 42.35 -6.36 -40.36
CA LYS A 3 42.41 -5.12 -39.55
C LYS A 3 42.26 -5.50 -38.08
N LYS A 4 43.38 -5.54 -37.35
CA LYS A 4 43.39 -5.67 -35.88
C LYS A 4 42.57 -4.52 -35.30
N ARG A 5 41.50 -4.85 -34.56
CA ARG A 5 40.74 -3.88 -33.76
C ARG A 5 41.61 -3.45 -32.58
N GLU A 6 42.11 -2.23 -32.63
CA GLU A 6 42.77 -1.58 -31.51
C GLU A 6 41.80 -1.49 -30.32
N SER A 7 42.24 -2.01 -29.18
CA SER A 7 41.51 -1.90 -27.92
C SER A 7 41.51 -0.44 -27.49
N LYS A 8 40.34 0.22 -27.57
CA LYS A 8 40.13 1.54 -26.96
C LYS A 8 40.40 1.46 -25.46
N GLN A 9 41.53 2.01 -25.03
CA GLN A 9 41.82 2.24 -23.62
C GLN A 9 40.71 3.13 -23.04
N ARG A 10 39.90 2.56 -22.13
CA ARG A 10 38.91 3.31 -21.35
C ARG A 10 39.67 4.26 -20.43
N THR A 11 39.37 5.55 -20.49
CA THR A 11 39.83 6.55 -19.53
C THR A 11 39.58 6.05 -18.11
N ARG A 12 40.67 5.87 -17.35
CA ARG A 12 40.66 5.27 -16.03
C ARG A 12 39.99 6.27 -15.08
N GLY A 13 38.69 6.11 -14.86
CA GLY A 13 37.94 6.94 -13.93
C GLY A 13 38.58 6.87 -12.53
N LYS A 14 38.53 8.00 -11.82
CA LYS A 14 39.09 8.20 -10.48
C LYS A 14 38.91 6.99 -9.55
N SER A 15 39.98 6.57 -8.87
CA SER A 15 39.93 5.44 -7.94
C SER A 15 38.96 5.71 -6.79
N PHE A 16 38.46 4.65 -6.17
CA PHE A 16 37.54 4.77 -5.04
C PHE A 16 38.22 5.44 -3.85
N ILE A 17 39.50 5.13 -3.58
CA ILE A 17 40.22 5.73 -2.45
C ILE A 17 40.51 7.21 -2.66
N GLU A 18 40.93 7.64 -3.86
CA GLU A 18 41.14 9.06 -4.15
C GLU A 18 39.81 9.82 -4.09
N TRP A 19 38.69 9.18 -4.46
CA TRP A 19 37.38 9.80 -4.30
C TRP A 19 37.05 9.96 -2.81
N CYS A 20 37.41 8.98 -1.97
CA CYS A 20 37.19 9.07 -0.53
C CYS A 20 37.96 10.24 0.10
N THR A 21 39.21 10.47 -0.28
CA THR A 21 40.02 11.58 0.28
C THR A 21 39.45 12.95 -0.05
N GLU A 22 38.83 13.13 -1.23
CA GLU A 22 38.18 14.39 -1.63
C GLU A 22 36.76 14.60 -1.05
N ASN A 23 36.15 13.58 -0.45
CA ASN A 23 34.74 13.64 -0.01
C ASN A 23 34.57 13.69 1.51
N GLY A 24 35.59 14.21 2.21
CA GLY A 24 35.59 14.50 3.65
C GLY A 24 35.16 13.31 4.51
N GLU A 25 34.40 13.59 5.58
CA GLU A 25 33.91 12.57 6.53
C GLU A 25 33.16 11.41 5.85
N ARG A 26 32.44 11.71 4.76
CA ARG A 26 31.69 10.69 4.01
C ARG A 26 32.64 9.72 3.32
N GLY A 27 33.67 10.24 2.68
CA GLY A 27 34.68 9.44 2.01
C GLY A 27 35.48 8.61 3.00
N GLU A 28 35.93 9.22 4.10
CA GLU A 28 36.62 8.53 5.19
C GLU A 28 35.79 7.37 5.75
N ARG A 29 34.50 7.61 6.03
CA ARG A 29 33.58 6.56 6.46
C ARG A 29 33.49 5.41 5.46
N LEU A 30 33.41 5.71 4.17
CA LEU A 30 33.31 4.69 3.11
C LEU A 30 34.59 3.87 2.97
N ALA A 31 35.76 4.51 3.07
CA ALA A 31 37.05 3.82 3.10
C ALA A 31 37.13 2.86 4.30
N ASN A 32 36.67 3.30 5.48
CA ASN A 32 36.64 2.49 6.68
C ASN A 32 35.62 1.33 6.62
N GLU A 33 34.50 1.52 5.92
CA GLU A 33 33.51 0.47 5.69
C GLU A 33 33.96 -0.57 4.64
N PHE A 34 34.94 -0.28 3.79
CA PHE A 34 35.43 -1.19 2.76
C PHE A 34 36.29 -2.31 3.37
N LYS A 35 35.87 -3.58 3.18
CA LYS A 35 36.52 -4.78 3.76
C LYS A 35 36.54 -5.95 2.76
N ASP A 36 36.70 -5.67 1.48
CA ASP A 36 36.80 -6.70 0.45
C ASP A 36 38.17 -7.41 0.51
N PRO A 37 38.21 -8.74 0.58
CA PRO A 37 39.47 -9.48 0.58
C PRO A 37 40.07 -9.63 -0.82
N ASP A 38 39.27 -9.51 -1.87
CA ASP A 38 39.65 -9.81 -3.25
C ASP A 38 40.16 -8.58 -4.01
N LYS A 39 39.85 -7.38 -3.51
CA LYS A 39 40.21 -6.10 -4.13
C LYS A 39 40.58 -5.06 -3.10
N LEU A 40 41.65 -4.31 -3.37
CA LEU A 40 42.00 -3.12 -2.61
C LEU A 40 41.15 -1.90 -3.05
N PRO A 41 40.92 -0.92 -2.17
CA PRO A 41 40.27 0.35 -2.50
C PRO A 41 40.92 1.12 -3.67
N THR A 42 42.22 0.92 -3.91
CA THR A 42 42.99 1.51 -5.01
C THR A 42 42.70 0.82 -6.36
N GLU A 43 42.24 -0.42 -6.36
CA GLU A 43 42.04 -1.24 -7.56
C GLU A 43 40.65 -1.08 -8.18
N VAL A 44 39.73 -0.41 -7.49
CA VAL A 44 38.36 -0.16 -7.96
C VAL A 44 38.12 1.33 -8.13
N CYS A 45 37.42 1.73 -9.20
CA CYS A 45 37.03 3.13 -9.40
C CYS A 45 35.70 3.46 -8.71
N LYS A 46 35.46 4.75 -8.42
CA LYS A 46 34.21 5.19 -7.76
C LYS A 46 32.95 4.75 -8.50
N ALA A 47 33.01 4.68 -9.84
CA ALA A 47 31.90 4.33 -10.71
C ALA A 47 31.79 2.81 -10.98
N SER A 48 32.61 1.99 -10.33
CA SER A 48 32.64 0.55 -10.56
C SER A 48 31.32 -0.13 -10.15
N THR A 49 30.84 -1.02 -11.00
CA THR A 49 29.74 -1.95 -10.71
C THR A 49 30.18 -3.17 -9.90
N TYR A 50 31.47 -3.26 -9.54
CA TYR A 50 32.00 -4.34 -8.70
C TYR A 50 31.31 -4.36 -7.33
N LYS A 51 30.87 -5.55 -6.91
CA LYS A 51 30.17 -5.79 -5.64
C LYS A 51 31.16 -6.07 -4.51
N ALA A 52 31.80 -5.02 -4.02
CA ALA A 52 32.70 -5.10 -2.88
C ALA A 52 31.98 -5.52 -1.58
N LEU A 53 32.70 -6.14 -0.66
CA LEU A 53 32.28 -6.41 0.71
C LEU A 53 32.46 -5.17 1.59
N TRP A 54 31.39 -4.81 2.30
CA TRP A 54 31.34 -3.67 3.21
C TRP A 54 31.00 -4.15 4.61
N LYS A 55 31.53 -3.48 5.65
CA LYS A 55 31.20 -3.73 7.06
C LYS A 55 30.80 -2.43 7.74
N CYS A 56 29.59 -2.41 8.32
CA CYS A 56 29.01 -1.19 8.89
C CYS A 56 29.76 -0.84 10.16
N LEU A 57 30.24 0.41 10.29
CA LEU A 57 30.92 0.83 11.51
C LEU A 57 29.99 0.84 12.73
N LYS A 58 28.69 1.11 12.52
CA LYS A 58 27.66 1.21 13.57
C LYS A 58 27.17 -0.15 14.07
N CYS A 59 26.67 -1.00 13.18
CA CYS A 59 26.03 -2.27 13.56
C CYS A 59 26.87 -3.53 13.23
N LYS A 60 28.10 -3.35 12.74
CA LYS A 60 29.05 -4.40 12.34
C LYS A 60 28.55 -5.39 11.28
N HIS A 61 27.35 -5.18 10.73
CA HIS A 61 26.80 -5.99 9.64
C HIS A 61 27.69 -5.91 8.41
N ALA A 62 28.02 -7.07 7.86
CA ALA A 62 28.71 -7.19 6.58
C ALA A 62 27.71 -7.42 5.43
N TRP A 63 27.88 -6.75 4.29
CA TRP A 63 27.05 -6.92 3.10
C TRP A 63 27.81 -6.61 1.81
N ARG A 64 27.35 -7.15 0.68
CA ARG A 64 27.89 -6.83 -0.65
C ARG A 64 27.07 -5.73 -1.32
N ALA A 65 27.74 -4.73 -1.89
CA ALA A 65 27.11 -3.65 -2.64
C ALA A 65 28.05 -3.11 -3.72
N MET A 66 27.49 -2.59 -4.81
CA MET A 66 28.26 -1.97 -5.89
C MET A 66 28.93 -0.68 -5.42
N VAL A 67 30.21 -0.46 -5.75
CA VAL A 67 30.94 0.76 -5.40
C VAL A 67 30.22 2.01 -5.89
N CYS A 68 29.71 2.00 -7.13
CA CYS A 68 28.96 3.11 -7.71
C CYS A 68 27.71 3.51 -6.91
N ASN A 69 26.98 2.54 -6.33
CA ASN A 69 25.79 2.84 -5.52
C ASN A 69 26.13 3.45 -4.16
N ARG A 70 27.38 3.37 -3.72
CA ARG A 70 27.88 3.87 -2.44
C ARG A 70 28.46 5.27 -2.58
N THR A 71 29.01 5.57 -3.75
CA THR A 71 29.64 6.86 -4.12
C THR A 71 28.70 7.83 -4.85
N LYS A 72 27.49 7.41 -5.27
CA LYS A 72 26.44 8.29 -5.82
C LYS A 72 26.22 9.55 -4.98
N SER A 73 26.17 10.71 -5.62
CA SER A 73 26.00 12.01 -4.95
C SER A 73 24.57 12.20 -4.43
N ASP A 74 23.59 11.84 -5.24
CA ASP A 74 22.16 12.05 -5.05
C ASP A 74 21.50 11.03 -4.10
N THR A 75 21.78 9.74 -4.29
CA THR A 75 21.06 8.64 -3.63
C THR A 75 22.00 7.53 -3.14
N PRO A 76 22.93 7.83 -2.22
CA PRO A 76 23.87 6.83 -1.74
C PRO A 76 23.20 5.75 -0.90
N THR A 77 23.54 4.51 -1.20
CA THR A 77 23.08 3.35 -0.43
C THR A 77 23.88 3.20 0.87
N GLY A 78 23.19 2.92 1.97
CA GLY A 78 23.76 2.71 3.30
C GLY A 78 23.83 1.22 3.69
N CYS A 79 24.15 0.95 4.96
CA CYS A 79 24.00 -0.38 5.52
C CYS A 79 22.50 -0.78 5.51
N PRO A 80 22.13 -1.92 4.91
CA PRO A 80 20.72 -2.31 4.78
C PRO A 80 20.07 -2.63 6.14
N LYS A 81 20.81 -3.16 7.12
CA LYS A 81 20.30 -3.32 8.48
C LYS A 81 20.00 -1.97 9.12
N CYS A 82 20.94 -1.02 9.08
CA CYS A 82 20.70 0.32 9.62
C CYS A 82 19.57 1.05 8.89
N ALA A 83 19.40 0.86 7.58
CA ALA A 83 18.31 1.48 6.83
C ALA A 83 16.93 0.93 7.25
N LYS A 84 16.83 -0.37 7.53
CA LYS A 84 15.60 -1.00 8.05
C LYS A 84 15.24 -0.53 9.46
N HIS A 85 16.24 -0.18 10.26
CA HIS A 85 16.08 0.34 11.62
C HIS A 85 16.22 1.86 11.71
N ALA A 86 16.39 2.56 10.59
CA ALA A 86 16.48 4.01 10.59
C ALA A 86 15.12 4.52 11.07
N SER A 87 15.09 5.08 12.28
CA SER A 87 13.93 5.82 12.75
C SER A 87 13.57 6.85 11.69
N ALA A 88 12.27 7.18 11.58
CA ALA A 88 11.89 8.39 10.87
C ALA A 88 12.84 9.51 11.32
N SER A 89 13.51 10.19 10.37
CA SER A 89 14.45 11.25 10.76
C SER A 89 13.67 12.28 11.59
N LYS A 90 14.32 12.94 12.56
CA LYS A 90 13.67 13.99 13.37
C LYS A 90 12.91 15.02 12.51
N ILE A 91 13.30 15.17 11.23
CA ILE A 91 12.77 16.12 10.26
C ILE A 91 11.60 15.54 9.43
N LYS A 92 11.51 14.22 9.24
CA LYS A 92 10.55 13.56 8.33
C LYS A 92 9.66 12.52 9.02
N ASN A 93 9.20 12.80 10.24
CA ASN A 93 8.27 11.94 10.97
C ASN A 93 6.79 12.38 10.83
N PHE A 94 5.88 11.53 11.29
CA PHE A 94 4.43 11.73 11.18
C PHE A 94 3.93 12.91 12.02
N LEU A 95 4.54 13.19 13.18
CA LEU A 95 4.22 14.37 13.98
C LEU A 95 4.48 15.67 13.19
N VAL A 96 5.68 15.81 12.62
CA VAL A 96 6.07 16.97 11.80
C VAL A 96 5.14 17.13 10.59
N TRP A 97 4.72 16.02 9.99
CA TRP A 97 3.73 16.06 8.91
C TRP A 97 2.38 16.57 9.41
N CYS A 98 1.88 16.09 10.56
CA CYS A 98 0.63 16.55 11.14
C CYS A 98 0.63 18.05 11.43
N GLU A 99 1.71 18.58 12.01
CA GLU A 99 1.85 20.02 12.29
C GLU A 99 1.71 20.88 11.03
N LYS A 100 2.27 20.41 9.90
CA LYS A 100 2.21 21.11 8.61
C LYS A 100 0.87 20.96 7.87
N ASN A 101 -0.02 20.07 8.32
CA ASN A 101 -1.27 19.73 7.61
C ASN A 101 -2.54 20.24 8.32
N GLY A 102 -2.41 21.31 9.11
CA GLY A 102 -3.53 22.05 9.71
C GLY A 102 -4.51 21.16 10.48
N GLU A 103 -5.81 21.43 10.32
CA GLU A 103 -6.88 20.70 11.02
C GLU A 103 -6.89 19.19 10.73
N ARG A 104 -6.52 18.79 9.52
CA ARG A 104 -6.42 17.37 9.15
C ARG A 104 -5.32 16.69 9.97
N GLY A 105 -4.15 17.32 10.07
CA GLY A 105 -3.04 16.81 10.85
C GLY A 105 -3.36 16.75 12.34
N LYS A 106 -3.95 17.82 12.91
CA LYS A 106 -4.43 17.85 14.31
C LYS A 106 -5.41 16.72 14.60
N LYS A 107 -6.38 16.48 13.70
CA LYS A 107 -7.34 15.38 13.84
C LYS A 107 -6.67 14.02 13.84
N LEU A 108 -5.80 13.75 12.87
CA LEU A 108 -5.09 12.47 12.78
C LEU A 108 -4.20 12.22 13.99
N LEU A 109 -3.55 13.27 14.51
CA LEU A 109 -2.73 13.16 15.72
C LEU A 109 -3.58 12.81 16.94
N LYS A 110 -4.76 13.42 17.11
CA LYS A 110 -5.72 13.07 18.17
C LYS A 110 -6.29 11.64 18.02
N GLU A 111 -6.43 11.15 16.80
CA GLU A 111 -6.88 9.78 16.54
C GLU A 111 -5.78 8.73 16.76
N TYR A 112 -4.50 9.12 16.81
CA TYR A 112 -3.36 8.22 16.95
C TYR A 112 -3.16 7.83 18.42
N VAL A 113 -3.32 6.54 18.75
CA VAL A 113 -3.28 6.03 20.14
C VAL A 113 -2.41 4.78 20.27
N ASP A 114 -1.44 4.60 19.38
CA ASP A 114 -0.57 3.42 19.35
C ASP A 114 0.40 3.41 20.55
N PRO A 115 0.39 2.36 21.39
CA PRO A 115 1.30 2.27 22.54
C PRO A 115 2.72 1.90 22.13
N ASP A 116 2.88 1.17 21.01
CA ASP A 116 4.16 0.58 20.61
C ASP A 116 5.07 1.61 19.92
N ARG A 117 4.47 2.53 19.16
CA ARG A 117 5.21 3.54 18.37
C ARG A 117 4.63 4.92 18.55
N LYS A 118 5.47 5.86 19.00
CA LYS A 118 5.12 7.29 19.04
C LYS A 118 5.01 7.87 17.61
N PRO A 119 4.21 8.92 17.38
CA PRO A 119 4.13 9.63 16.11
C PRO A 119 5.49 10.09 15.54
N THR A 120 6.47 10.35 16.40
CA THR A 120 7.84 10.74 16.01
C THR A 120 8.68 9.58 15.44
N SER A 121 8.26 8.33 15.66
CA SER A 121 9.01 7.12 15.27
C SER A 121 8.57 6.53 13.92
N VAL A 122 7.52 7.07 13.31
CA VAL A 122 6.97 6.63 12.03
C VAL A 122 6.91 7.80 11.05
N THR A 123 7.00 7.52 9.75
CA THR A 123 6.81 8.53 8.68
C THR A 123 5.37 8.49 8.17
N LYS A 124 4.92 9.55 7.47
CA LYS A 124 3.59 9.54 6.82
C LYS A 124 3.43 8.34 5.86
N ALA A 125 4.48 7.99 5.13
CA ALA A 125 4.46 6.91 4.13
C ALA A 125 4.65 5.51 4.73
N SER A 126 4.65 5.39 6.06
CA SER A 126 4.88 4.11 6.72
C SER A 126 3.73 3.12 6.48
N HIS A 127 4.09 1.89 6.13
CA HIS A 127 3.19 0.74 6.10
C HIS A 127 2.89 0.15 7.49
N TYR A 128 3.39 0.77 8.57
CA TYR A 128 3.12 0.33 9.93
C TYR A 128 1.62 0.46 10.27
N LYS A 129 1.03 -0.62 10.79
CA LYS A 129 -0.39 -0.67 11.21
C LYS A 129 -0.56 -0.12 12.63
N ALA A 130 -0.51 1.20 12.76
CA ALA A 130 -0.76 1.89 14.02
C ALA A 130 -2.21 1.67 14.52
N LEU A 131 -2.39 1.74 15.84
CA LEU A 131 -3.70 1.77 16.50
C LEU A 131 -4.27 3.19 16.48
N TRP A 132 -5.54 3.29 16.09
CA TRP A 132 -6.28 4.54 16.01
C TRP A 132 -7.59 4.46 16.77
N LYS A 133 -8.09 5.57 17.29
CA LYS A 133 -9.38 5.68 17.99
C LYS A 133 -10.21 6.80 17.40
N CYS A 134 -11.47 6.51 17.09
CA CYS A 134 -12.31 7.42 16.33
C CYS A 134 -12.79 8.51 17.28
N LEU A 135 -12.64 9.77 16.91
CA LEU A 135 -13.13 10.86 17.77
C LEU A 135 -14.66 10.87 17.87
N LYS A 136 -15.36 10.40 16.82
CA LYS A 136 -16.84 10.35 16.72
C LYS A 136 -17.44 9.15 17.46
N CYS A 137 -17.15 7.94 17.00
CA CYS A 137 -17.80 6.71 17.52
C CYS A 137 -16.95 5.93 18.54
N LYS A 138 -15.79 6.48 18.95
CA LYS A 138 -14.84 5.89 19.91
C LYS A 138 -14.29 4.50 19.56
N ASN A 139 -14.65 3.95 18.40
CA ASN A 139 -14.13 2.68 17.91
C ASN A 139 -12.61 2.74 17.74
N ALA A 140 -11.91 1.73 18.24
CA ALA A 140 -10.49 1.53 17.98
C ALA A 140 -10.29 0.60 16.77
N TRP A 141 -9.28 0.87 15.94
CA TRP A 141 -8.92 0.01 14.81
C TRP A 141 -7.45 0.17 14.42
N ARG A 142 -6.89 -0.85 13.76
CA ARG A 142 -5.55 -0.80 13.18
C ARG A 142 -5.61 -0.41 11.71
N ALA A 143 -4.78 0.54 11.29
CA ALA A 143 -4.66 0.97 9.90
C ALA A 143 -3.23 1.44 9.60
N MET A 144 -2.79 1.29 8.35
CA MET A 144 -1.48 1.77 7.91
C MET A 144 -1.41 3.30 7.92
N VAL A 145 -0.30 3.88 8.40
CA VAL A 145 -0.10 5.33 8.44
C VAL A 145 -0.20 5.95 7.05
N CYS A 146 0.36 5.30 6.03
CA CYS A 146 0.27 5.75 4.63
C CYS A 146 -1.18 5.89 4.15
N HIS A 147 -2.05 4.92 4.45
CA HIS A 147 -3.46 4.98 4.04
C HIS A 147 -4.26 6.07 4.76
N ARG A 148 -3.79 6.55 5.93
CA ARG A 148 -4.44 7.62 6.70
C ARG A 148 -3.99 9.01 6.26
N THR A 149 -2.76 9.10 5.77
CA THR A 149 -2.12 10.34 5.31
C THR A 149 -2.17 10.54 3.79
N ASP A 150 -2.70 9.57 3.05
CA ASP A 150 -2.97 9.65 1.61
C ASP A 150 -3.73 10.93 1.23
N SER A 151 -3.29 11.66 0.21
CA SER A 151 -3.92 12.91 -0.23
C SER A 151 -5.21 12.67 -0.99
N ASP A 152 -5.31 11.55 -1.71
CA ASP A 152 -6.30 11.34 -2.76
C ASP A 152 -7.47 10.53 -2.20
N ARG A 153 -7.16 9.46 -1.45
CA ARG A 153 -8.15 8.52 -0.89
C ARG A 153 -7.83 8.15 0.56
N PRO A 154 -7.88 9.11 1.50
CA PRO A 154 -7.62 8.83 2.90
C PRO A 154 -8.67 7.88 3.49
N THR A 155 -8.19 6.85 4.18
CA THR A 155 -9.05 5.95 4.94
C THR A 155 -9.45 6.55 6.29
N GLY A 156 -10.64 6.21 6.77
CA GLY A 156 -11.19 6.70 8.03
C GLY A 156 -11.59 5.56 8.97
N CYS A 157 -12.41 5.88 9.96
CA CYS A 157 -12.98 4.87 10.84
C CYS A 157 -13.91 3.93 10.05
N PRO A 158 -13.65 2.60 10.05
CA PRO A 158 -14.46 1.66 9.30
C PRO A 158 -15.92 1.63 9.77
N LYS A 159 -16.17 1.73 11.09
CA LYS A 159 -17.54 1.79 11.63
C LYS A 159 -18.30 3.03 11.14
N CYS A 160 -17.66 4.20 11.12
CA CYS A 160 -18.32 5.40 10.60
C CYS A 160 -18.57 5.32 9.09
N ALA A 161 -17.66 4.71 8.34
CA ALA A 161 -17.85 4.50 6.90
C ALA A 161 -19.01 3.54 6.60
N SER A 162 -19.17 2.48 7.39
CA SER A 162 -20.28 1.53 7.25
C SER A 162 -21.63 2.06 7.75
N CYS A 163 -21.62 3.00 8.70
CA CYS A 163 -22.81 3.61 9.29
C CYS A 163 -23.17 4.97 8.68
N ALA A 164 -22.46 5.42 7.64
CA ALA A 164 -22.83 6.63 6.93
C ALA A 164 -24.25 6.46 6.38
N PRO A 165 -25.20 7.36 6.71
CA PRO A 165 -26.53 7.32 6.14
C PRO A 165 -26.39 7.29 4.63
N LEU A 166 -27.06 6.34 3.97
CA LEU A 166 -27.12 6.38 2.52
C LEU A 166 -27.76 7.70 2.12
N SER A 167 -27.06 8.44 1.27
CA SER A 167 -27.60 9.68 0.73
C SER A 167 -28.99 9.39 0.14
N LYS A 168 -29.94 10.29 0.37
CA LYS A 168 -31.25 10.27 -0.33
C LYS A 168 -31.07 10.12 -1.85
N THR A 169 -29.95 10.59 -2.39
CA THR A 169 -29.59 10.55 -3.81
C THR A 169 -28.74 9.35 -4.24
N LYS A 170 -28.23 8.52 -3.32
CA LYS A 170 -27.35 7.38 -3.63
C LYS A 170 -27.78 6.11 -2.88
N ASN A 171 -28.89 5.53 -3.30
CA ASN A 171 -29.40 4.23 -2.83
C ASN A 171 -29.84 3.34 -4.01
N PHE A 172 -30.22 2.11 -3.73
CA PHE A 172 -30.58 1.10 -4.73
C PHE A 172 -31.87 1.45 -5.47
N LEU A 173 -32.85 2.07 -4.80
CA LEU A 173 -34.07 2.57 -5.46
C LEU A 173 -33.74 3.61 -6.54
N VAL A 174 -32.99 4.66 -6.18
CA VAL A 174 -32.56 5.71 -7.12
C VAL A 174 -31.73 5.14 -8.27
N TRP A 175 -30.92 4.11 -8.00
CA TRP A 175 -30.21 3.42 -9.07
C TRP A 175 -31.16 2.68 -10.01
N CYS A 176 -32.15 1.94 -9.49
CA CYS A 176 -33.15 1.24 -10.30
C CYS A 176 -33.93 2.21 -11.19
N GLU A 177 -34.38 3.35 -10.67
CA GLU A 177 -35.09 4.39 -11.45
C GLU A 177 -34.28 4.87 -12.65
N LYS A 178 -32.97 5.02 -12.49
CA LYS A 178 -32.05 5.45 -13.58
C LYS A 178 -31.67 4.34 -14.56
N ASN A 179 -32.01 3.08 -14.29
CA ASN A 179 -31.57 1.92 -15.08
C ASN A 179 -32.72 1.25 -15.85
N GLY A 180 -33.78 2.00 -16.16
CA GLY A 180 -34.87 1.61 -17.06
C GLY A 180 -35.51 0.27 -16.69
N GLU A 181 -35.80 -0.57 -17.70
CA GLU A 181 -36.46 -1.87 -17.53
C GLU A 181 -35.68 -2.83 -16.63
N ARG A 182 -34.34 -2.77 -16.67
CA ARG A 182 -33.50 -3.58 -15.79
C ARG A 182 -33.72 -3.21 -14.32
N GLY A 183 -33.75 -1.90 -14.04
CA GLY A 183 -34.01 -1.39 -12.70
C GLY A 183 -35.41 -1.74 -12.21
N LYS A 184 -36.45 -1.53 -13.03
CA LYS A 184 -37.83 -1.91 -12.73
C LYS A 184 -37.96 -3.40 -12.38
N LYS A 185 -37.31 -4.27 -13.17
CA LYS A 185 -37.30 -5.72 -12.90
C LYS A 185 -36.62 -6.06 -11.57
N LEU A 186 -35.44 -5.50 -11.31
CA LEU A 186 -34.72 -5.77 -10.06
C LEU A 186 -35.48 -5.27 -8.84
N LEU A 187 -36.18 -4.14 -8.95
CA LEU A 187 -37.01 -3.61 -7.87
C LEU A 187 -38.20 -4.53 -7.57
N LYS A 188 -38.88 -5.07 -8.60
CA LYS A 188 -39.95 -6.07 -8.44
C LYS A 188 -39.46 -7.38 -7.83
N GLU A 189 -38.23 -7.79 -8.13
CA GLU A 189 -37.64 -9.00 -7.55
C GLU A 189 -37.16 -8.81 -6.11
N TYR A 190 -36.97 -7.58 -5.64
CA TYR A 190 -36.46 -7.28 -4.31
C TYR A 190 -37.56 -7.41 -3.25
N VAL A 191 -37.44 -8.40 -2.37
CA VAL A 191 -38.46 -8.73 -1.35
C VAL A 191 -37.85 -8.86 0.06
N ASP A 192 -36.71 -8.23 0.31
CA ASP A 192 -36.00 -8.31 1.60
C ASP A 192 -36.79 -7.62 2.72
N PRO A 193 -37.20 -8.35 3.78
CA PRO A 193 -37.90 -7.74 4.91
C PRO A 193 -36.96 -6.94 5.80
N ASP A 194 -35.67 -7.29 5.81
CA ASP A 194 -34.68 -6.73 6.73
C ASP A 194 -34.25 -5.31 6.33
N ARG A 195 -34.20 -5.02 5.03
CA ARG A 195 -33.73 -3.74 4.50
C ARG A 195 -34.55 -3.28 3.31
N LYS A 196 -35.08 -2.06 3.37
CA LYS A 196 -35.75 -1.39 2.24
C LYS A 196 -34.75 -1.07 1.11
N PRO A 197 -35.17 -0.99 -0.16
CA PRO A 197 -34.32 -0.56 -1.28
C PRO A 197 -33.63 0.80 -1.08
N THR A 198 -34.21 1.69 -0.26
CA THR A 198 -33.62 3.00 0.08
C THR A 198 -32.47 2.90 1.10
N SER A 199 -32.33 1.75 1.78
CA SER A 199 -31.35 1.51 2.86
C SER A 199 -30.14 0.66 2.43
N VAL A 200 -30.02 0.36 1.14
CA VAL A 200 -28.85 -0.29 0.52
C VAL A 200 -28.42 0.46 -0.74
N THR A 201 -27.15 0.37 -1.13
CA THR A 201 -26.65 0.86 -2.43
C THR A 201 -26.53 -0.29 -3.43
N LYS A 202 -26.39 0.03 -4.73
CA LYS A 202 -26.05 -0.96 -5.75
C LYS A 202 -24.79 -1.77 -5.37
N GLY A 203 -23.78 -1.14 -4.77
CA GLY A 203 -22.52 -1.78 -4.38
C GLY A 203 -22.58 -2.56 -3.07
N SER A 204 -23.76 -2.67 -2.43
CA SER A 204 -23.87 -3.27 -1.11
C SER A 204 -23.56 -4.77 -1.11
N HIS A 205 -22.75 -5.20 -0.14
CA HIS A 205 -22.50 -6.61 0.16
C HIS A 205 -23.63 -7.28 0.97
N HIS A 206 -24.70 -6.56 1.33
CA HIS A 206 -25.87 -7.11 2.01
C HIS A 206 -26.53 -8.23 1.19
N LYS A 207 -26.78 -9.38 1.81
CA LYS A 207 -27.44 -10.54 1.19
C LYS A 207 -28.96 -10.38 1.25
N ALA A 208 -29.50 -9.51 0.40
CA ALA A 208 -30.94 -9.30 0.28
C ALA A 208 -31.67 -10.57 -0.20
N LEU A 209 -32.93 -10.72 0.20
CA LEU A 209 -33.87 -11.72 -0.34
C LEU A 209 -34.46 -11.24 -1.67
N TRP A 210 -34.42 -12.13 -2.67
CA TRP A 210 -34.96 -11.89 -4.01
C TRP A 210 -35.99 -12.97 -4.34
N LYS A 211 -37.04 -12.62 -5.10
CA LYS A 211 -38.04 -13.56 -5.60
C LYS A 211 -38.12 -13.49 -7.11
N CYS A 212 -38.00 -14.65 -7.76
CA CYS A 212 -37.91 -14.71 -9.22
C CYS A 212 -39.28 -14.46 -9.84
N LEU A 213 -39.39 -13.49 -10.75
CA LEU A 213 -40.66 -13.23 -11.43
C LEU A 213 -41.11 -14.33 -12.40
N LYS A 214 -40.20 -15.26 -12.76
CA LYS A 214 -40.50 -16.36 -13.70
C LYS A 214 -40.94 -17.66 -13.00
N CYS A 215 -40.21 -18.07 -11.97
CA CYS A 215 -40.42 -19.37 -11.31
C CYS A 215 -40.80 -19.24 -9.83
N MET A 216 -41.01 -18.02 -9.33
CA MET A 216 -41.36 -17.71 -7.93
C MET A 216 -40.36 -18.19 -6.86
N HIS A 217 -39.23 -18.78 -7.25
CA HIS A 217 -38.17 -19.17 -6.34
C HIS A 217 -37.57 -17.96 -5.62
N SER A 218 -37.44 -18.07 -4.30
CA SER A 218 -36.79 -17.08 -3.45
C SER A 218 -35.35 -17.49 -3.12
N TRP A 219 -34.40 -16.55 -3.22
CA TRP A 219 -33.01 -16.80 -2.86
C TRP A 219 -32.33 -15.56 -2.28
N ARG A 220 -31.28 -15.77 -1.49
CA ARG A 220 -30.44 -14.70 -0.95
C ARG A 220 -29.17 -14.55 -1.79
N THR A 221 -28.87 -13.31 -2.19
CA THR A 221 -27.57 -12.96 -2.81
C THR A 221 -27.25 -11.49 -2.54
N LYS A 222 -25.97 -11.13 -2.70
CA LYS A 222 -25.51 -9.76 -2.45
C LYS A 222 -26.09 -8.79 -3.48
N VAL A 223 -26.50 -7.58 -3.07
CA VAL A 223 -27.05 -6.57 -3.99
C VAL A 223 -26.09 -6.27 -5.14
N HIS A 224 -24.80 -6.11 -4.87
CA HIS A 224 -23.81 -5.85 -5.91
C HIS A 224 -23.73 -6.95 -6.98
N ASN A 225 -23.95 -8.22 -6.61
CA ASN A 225 -23.98 -9.32 -7.59
C ASN A 225 -25.19 -9.24 -8.53
N ARG A 226 -26.28 -8.55 -8.17
CA ARG A 226 -27.46 -8.36 -9.04
C ARG A 226 -27.33 -7.13 -9.93
N THR A 227 -26.67 -6.09 -9.43
CA THR A 227 -26.51 -4.80 -10.13
C THR A 227 -25.21 -4.67 -10.93
N ASP A 228 -24.35 -5.70 -10.90
CA ASP A 228 -23.12 -5.77 -11.68
C ASP A 228 -23.39 -5.51 -13.18
N SER A 229 -22.64 -4.62 -13.82
CA SER A 229 -22.84 -4.28 -15.23
C SER A 229 -22.43 -5.41 -16.16
N ASP A 230 -21.41 -6.18 -15.78
CA ASP A 230 -20.69 -7.06 -16.68
C ASP A 230 -21.22 -8.50 -16.53
N LYS A 231 -21.43 -8.94 -15.29
CA LYS A 231 -21.90 -10.30 -15.00
C LYS A 231 -22.96 -10.34 -13.89
N PRO A 232 -24.18 -9.84 -14.15
CA PRO A 232 -25.26 -9.89 -13.18
C PRO A 232 -25.70 -11.32 -12.91
N THR A 233 -25.81 -11.67 -11.63
CA THR A 233 -26.39 -12.94 -11.18
C THR A 233 -27.93 -12.91 -11.35
N GLY A 234 -28.49 -14.04 -11.75
CA GLY A 234 -29.93 -14.26 -11.89
C GLY A 234 -30.47 -15.29 -10.90
N CYS A 235 -31.72 -15.69 -11.08
CA CYS A 235 -32.32 -16.76 -10.31
C CYS A 235 -31.54 -18.08 -10.51
N PRO A 236 -31.08 -18.74 -9.44
CA PRO A 236 -30.31 -19.98 -9.53
C PRO A 236 -31.12 -21.13 -10.16
N ASN A 237 -32.45 -21.15 -9.97
CA ASN A 237 -33.31 -22.18 -10.54
C ASN A 237 -33.55 -21.98 -12.04
N CYS A 238 -33.63 -20.73 -12.52
CA CYS A 238 -33.75 -20.44 -13.94
C CYS A 238 -32.41 -20.56 -14.68
N ASN A 239 -31.28 -20.40 -13.97
CA ASN A 239 -29.95 -20.35 -14.58
C ASN A 239 -29.02 -21.39 -13.92
N LYS A 240 -29.40 -22.68 -14.04
CA LYS A 240 -28.68 -23.82 -13.45
C LYS A 240 -27.24 -24.01 -13.96
N ARG A 241 -26.84 -23.34 -15.06
CA ARG A 241 -25.51 -23.50 -15.69
C ARG A 241 -24.33 -22.91 -14.90
N GLY A 242 -24.55 -22.26 -13.76
CA GLY A 242 -23.49 -21.63 -12.94
C GLY A 242 -22.87 -22.48 -11.82
N ARG A 243 -23.36 -23.69 -11.55
CA ARG A 243 -22.84 -24.57 -10.49
C ARG A 243 -22.19 -25.83 -11.08
N LYS A 244 -20.98 -25.70 -11.65
CA LYS A 244 -20.05 -26.85 -11.70
C LYS A 244 -19.34 -26.94 -10.35
N GLY A 245 -19.20 -28.18 -9.86
CA GLY A 245 -19.17 -28.53 -8.45
C GLY A 245 -17.99 -27.99 -7.64
N LYS A 246 -18.27 -27.60 -6.39
CA LYS A 246 -17.33 -27.88 -5.31
C LYS A 246 -17.59 -29.33 -4.90
N ARG A 247 -16.67 -30.23 -5.26
CA ARG A 247 -16.54 -31.53 -4.59
C ARG A 247 -16.38 -31.23 -3.10
N ARG A 248 -17.28 -31.78 -2.27
CA ARG A 248 -17.00 -31.93 -0.84
C ARG A 248 -15.80 -32.86 -0.75
N ARG A 249 -14.72 -32.40 -0.11
CA ARG A 249 -13.82 -33.31 0.61
C ARG A 249 -14.53 -33.49 1.94
N ASP A 250 -15.18 -34.63 2.06
CA ASP A 250 -15.50 -35.20 3.35
C ASP A 250 -14.32 -36.15 3.64
N ASP A 251 -13.80 -36.08 4.86
CA ASP A 251 -12.80 -37.02 5.42
C ASP A 251 -13.32 -38.46 5.42
#